data_AF-A0AAW6TRR9-F1
#
_entry.id   AF-A0AAW6TRR9-F1
#
_cell.length_a   1.000
_cell.length_b   1.000
_cell.length_c   1.000
_cell.angle_alpha   90.00
_cell.angle_beta   90.00
_cell.angle_gamma   90.00
#
_symmetry.space_group_name_H-M   'P 1'
#
loop_
_entity.id
_entity.type
_entity.pdbx_description
1 polymer ?
#
loop_
_entity_poly.entity_id
_entity_poly.type
_entity_poly.pdbx_seq_one_letter_code
_entity_poly.pdbx_strand_id
1 'polypeptide(L)'
;MNKSIFFIALLISIASCTSTQSTLKNTDDNAPNLTLSKDNTFVITEYSNDKKYGYDKDYPINIFFNNTKNETINQGRFLNALAGPNGEKITFTKLESCCPFPTKRSEMGAGFLDVYELKWVGQKKPILLYLNIYEKGILMVPTGLSLKK
;
A
#
# COMPACT_ATOMS: atom_id res chain seq x y z
N MET A 1 -39.48 -36.12 30.20
CA MET A 1 -39.46 -34.70 29.81
C MET A 1 -38.30 -34.02 30.52
N ASN A 2 -37.11 -34.14 29.95
CA ASN A 2 -35.84 -33.92 30.60
C ASN A 2 -35.34 -32.56 30.07
N LYS A 3 -35.82 -31.47 30.67
CA LYS A 3 -35.53 -30.09 30.24
C LYS A 3 -34.05 -29.70 30.32
N SER A 4 -33.18 -30.56 30.86
CA SER A 4 -31.77 -30.23 31.11
C SER A 4 -30.81 -30.51 29.96
N ILE A 5 -31.25 -31.14 28.85
CA ILE A 5 -30.34 -31.45 27.72
C ILE A 5 -30.23 -30.27 26.72
N PHE A 6 -31.12 -29.28 26.80
CA PHE A 6 -31.13 -28.14 25.87
C PHE A 6 -30.17 -26.99 26.22
N PHE A 7 -29.47 -27.04 27.36
CA PHE A 7 -28.61 -25.93 27.81
C PHE A 7 -27.12 -26.07 27.47
N ILE A 8 -26.65 -27.24 27.03
CA ILE A 8 -25.20 -27.47 26.79
C ILE A 8 -24.81 -27.21 25.32
N ALA A 9 -25.78 -27.17 24.40
CA ALA A 9 -25.51 -26.92 22.98
C ALA A 9 -25.38 -25.43 22.58
N LEU A 10 -25.58 -24.48 23.52
CA LEU A 10 -25.61 -23.04 23.21
C LEU A 10 -24.28 -22.29 23.48
N LEU A 11 -23.23 -22.98 23.94
CA LEU A 11 -22.00 -22.33 24.44
C LEU A 11 -20.78 -22.41 23.50
N ILE A 12 -20.97 -22.77 22.22
CA ILE A 12 -19.84 -22.96 21.26
C ILE A 12 -19.84 -21.90 20.14
N SER A 13 -20.76 -20.95 20.11
CA SER A 13 -20.87 -19.96 19.03
C SER A 13 -20.55 -18.55 19.50
N ILE A 14 -19.26 -18.17 19.48
CA ILE A 14 -18.70 -16.88 19.04
C ILE A 14 -17.27 -16.66 19.57
N ALA A 15 -16.30 -17.26 18.91
CA ALA A 15 -14.93 -16.75 18.92
C ALA A 15 -14.38 -16.72 17.48
N SER A 16 -15.14 -16.15 16.55
CA SER A 16 -14.56 -15.67 15.30
C SER A 16 -13.72 -14.44 15.63
N CYS A 17 -12.49 -14.66 16.09
CA CYS A 17 -11.46 -13.64 16.11
C CYS A 17 -11.10 -13.36 14.64
N THR A 18 -11.90 -12.53 13.96
CA THR A 18 -11.49 -11.96 12.68
C THR A 18 -10.30 -11.07 12.98
N SER A 19 -9.10 -11.62 12.83
CA SER A 19 -7.87 -10.86 13.01
C SER A 19 -7.94 -9.64 12.12
N THR A 20 -7.98 -8.45 12.73
CA THR A 20 -7.87 -7.15 12.03
C THR A 20 -6.42 -6.87 11.64
N GLN A 21 -5.54 -7.87 11.78
CA GLN A 21 -4.16 -7.79 11.34
C GLN A 21 -4.12 -7.69 9.82
N SER A 22 -3.38 -6.70 9.34
CA SER A 22 -3.17 -6.51 7.91
C SER A 22 -2.56 -7.76 7.28
N THR A 23 -3.04 -8.12 6.09
CA THR A 23 -2.48 -9.22 5.29
C THR A 23 -1.24 -8.80 4.51
N LEU A 24 -0.91 -7.50 4.51
CA LEU A 24 0.27 -6.94 3.86
C LEU A 24 1.53 -7.30 4.64
N LYS A 25 2.57 -7.74 3.92
CA LYS A 25 3.78 -8.34 4.51
C LYS A 25 4.89 -7.33 4.81
N ASN A 26 4.76 -6.08 4.37
CA ASN A 26 5.79 -5.04 4.49
C ASN A 26 5.26 -3.77 5.19
N THR A 27 4.29 -3.93 6.09
CA THR A 27 3.80 -2.84 6.94
C THR A 27 4.71 -2.69 8.16
N ASP A 28 4.95 -1.44 8.57
CA ASP A 28 5.77 -1.10 9.73
C ASP A 28 5.30 0.21 10.35
N ASP A 29 4.67 0.12 11.52
CA ASP A 29 4.18 1.29 12.26
C ASP A 29 5.30 2.18 12.81
N ASN A 30 6.51 1.62 12.97
CA ASN A 30 7.70 2.33 13.45
C ASN A 30 8.45 3.02 12.31
N ALA A 31 8.05 2.82 11.05
CA ALA A 31 8.66 3.49 9.91
C ALA A 31 8.64 5.03 10.09
N PRO A 32 9.65 5.75 9.59
CA PRO A 32 9.68 7.21 9.66
C PRO A 32 8.42 7.83 9.05
N ASN A 33 7.96 8.94 9.63
CA ASN A 33 6.87 9.70 9.01
C ASN A 33 7.35 10.29 7.68
N LEU A 34 6.49 10.23 6.66
CA LEU A 34 6.81 10.79 5.36
C LEU A 34 6.92 12.31 5.45
N THR A 35 7.84 12.88 4.68
CA THR A 35 8.04 14.33 4.58
C THR A 35 7.96 14.76 3.12
N LEU A 36 7.64 16.04 2.90
CA LEU A 36 7.49 16.60 1.57
C LEU A 36 8.71 17.43 1.18
N SER A 37 9.11 17.29 -0.08
CA SER A 37 10.06 18.17 -0.75
C SER A 37 9.43 19.54 -1.05
N LYS A 38 10.26 20.48 -1.54
CA LYS A 38 9.78 21.79 -2.03
C LYS A 38 8.84 21.66 -3.23
N ASP A 39 8.98 20.59 -4.01
CA ASP A 39 8.15 20.32 -5.19
C ASP A 39 6.88 19.51 -4.85
N ASN A 40 6.55 19.43 -3.55
CA ASN A 40 5.39 18.69 -3.04
C ASN A 40 5.41 17.22 -3.46
N THR A 41 6.58 16.58 -3.49
CA THR A 41 6.75 15.13 -3.63
C THR A 41 7.26 14.53 -2.32
N PHE A 42 7.14 13.21 -2.13
CA PHE A 42 7.75 12.60 -0.94
C PHE A 42 9.27 12.59 -1.04
N VAL A 43 9.94 12.87 0.08
CA VAL A 43 11.38 12.68 0.20
C VAL A 43 11.67 11.19 0.40
N ILE A 44 12.41 10.60 -0.53
CA ILE A 44 12.77 9.18 -0.54
C ILE A 44 14.29 9.09 -0.59
N THR A 45 14.90 8.39 0.37
CA THR A 45 16.37 8.24 0.47
C THR A 45 16.85 6.81 0.25
N GLU A 46 15.92 5.85 0.30
CA GLU A 46 16.23 4.42 0.28
C GLU A 46 15.83 3.77 -1.05
N TYR A 47 16.59 2.75 -1.44
CA TYR A 47 16.33 1.93 -2.63
C TYR A 47 16.04 0.48 -2.22
N SER A 48 14.94 -0.09 -2.71
CA SER A 48 14.58 -1.46 -2.39
C SER A 48 15.46 -2.47 -3.15
N ASN A 49 16.04 -3.40 -2.41
CA ASN A 49 16.64 -4.62 -2.97
C ASN A 49 15.61 -5.76 -3.14
N ASP A 50 14.41 -5.61 -2.58
CA ASP A 50 13.31 -6.56 -2.76
C ASP A 50 12.57 -6.26 -4.07
N LYS A 51 12.63 -7.24 -4.99
CA LYS A 51 11.97 -7.20 -6.29
C LYS A 51 10.45 -7.20 -6.21
N LYS A 52 9.87 -7.54 -5.06
CA LYS A 52 8.42 -7.51 -4.82
C LYS A 52 7.91 -6.15 -4.38
N TYR A 53 8.77 -5.31 -3.82
CA TYR A 53 8.37 -4.01 -3.28
C TYR A 53 7.70 -3.14 -4.35
N GLY A 54 6.41 -2.88 -4.16
CA GLY A 54 5.54 -2.17 -5.08
C GLY A 54 4.99 -3.02 -6.23
N TYR A 55 5.63 -4.12 -6.62
CA TYR A 55 5.24 -4.96 -7.75
C TYR A 55 4.33 -6.13 -7.40
N ASP A 56 4.24 -6.47 -6.11
CA ASP A 56 3.39 -7.53 -5.58
C ASP A 56 2.35 -6.92 -4.63
N LYS A 57 1.11 -7.39 -4.73
CA LYS A 57 -0.01 -6.93 -3.88
C LYS A 57 0.22 -7.16 -2.39
N ASP A 58 1.02 -8.16 -2.01
CA ASP A 58 1.35 -8.43 -0.61
C ASP A 58 2.48 -7.52 -0.10
N TYR A 59 3.18 -6.83 -1.00
CA TYR A 59 4.31 -5.93 -0.73
C TYR A 59 4.10 -4.54 -1.37
N PRO A 60 2.97 -3.86 -1.15
CA PRO A 60 2.68 -2.58 -1.80
C PRO A 60 3.60 -1.48 -1.29
N ILE A 61 3.64 -0.35 -1.99
CA ILE A 61 4.26 0.87 -1.46
C ILE A 61 3.30 1.47 -0.43
N ASN A 62 3.70 1.41 0.85
CA ASN A 62 2.95 1.94 1.98
C ASN A 62 3.25 3.43 2.16
N ILE A 63 2.26 4.29 1.87
CA ILE A 63 2.37 5.75 1.80
C ILE A 63 1.38 6.48 2.75
N PHE A 64 1.12 5.91 3.93
CA PHE A 64 0.34 6.60 4.94
C PHE A 64 0.97 7.95 5.32
N PHE A 65 0.23 9.04 5.13
CA PHE A 65 0.68 10.40 5.39
C PHE A 65 -0.40 11.21 6.12
N ASN A 66 -0.21 11.40 7.42
CA ASN A 66 -1.12 12.05 8.39
C ASN A 66 -2.49 11.35 8.56
N ASN A 67 -3.25 11.18 7.49
CA ASN A 67 -4.56 10.52 7.48
C ASN A 67 -4.87 9.94 6.10
N THR A 68 -5.98 9.21 5.99
CA THR A 68 -6.43 8.51 4.79
C THR A 68 -7.41 9.31 3.93
N LYS A 69 -7.68 10.59 4.23
CA LYS A 69 -8.68 11.40 3.50
C LYS A 69 -8.18 11.93 2.14
N ASN A 70 -6.87 12.03 1.98
CA ASN A 70 -6.24 12.60 0.78
C ASN A 70 -5.62 11.50 -0.09
N GLU A 71 -6.45 10.55 -0.53
CA GLU A 71 -6.01 9.38 -1.27
C GLU A 71 -5.18 9.82 -2.49
N THR A 72 -5.83 10.34 -3.54
CA THR A 72 -5.26 10.68 -4.86
C THR A 72 -3.99 11.55 -4.81
N ILE A 73 -3.89 12.45 -3.82
CA ILE A 73 -2.76 13.36 -3.71
C ILE A 73 -1.49 12.58 -3.35
N ASN A 74 -1.56 11.66 -2.38
CA ASN A 74 -0.37 11.00 -1.85
C ASN A 74 0.22 9.98 -2.84
N GLN A 75 -0.59 9.24 -3.62
CA GLN A 75 -0.02 8.41 -4.68
C GLN A 75 0.69 9.28 -5.72
N GLY A 76 0.07 10.40 -6.10
CA GLY A 76 0.68 11.36 -7.02
C GLY A 76 2.01 11.91 -6.50
N ARG A 77 2.11 12.23 -5.21
CA ARG A 77 3.36 12.70 -4.57
C ARG A 77 4.49 11.68 -4.64
N PHE A 78 4.17 10.40 -4.43
CA PHE A 78 5.13 9.31 -4.56
C PHE A 78 5.56 9.13 -6.02
N LEU A 79 4.59 8.95 -6.92
CA LEU A 79 4.85 8.65 -8.33
C LEU A 79 5.59 9.80 -9.02
N ASN A 80 5.29 11.05 -8.71
CA ASN A 80 6.01 12.20 -9.26
C ASN A 80 7.45 12.34 -8.74
N ALA A 81 7.83 11.66 -7.65
CA ALA A 81 9.21 11.58 -7.18
C ALA A 81 10.05 10.59 -8.00
N LEU A 82 9.41 9.68 -8.74
CA LEU A 82 10.06 8.61 -9.47
C LEU A 82 10.41 9.01 -10.91
N ALA A 83 11.38 8.31 -11.45
CA ALA A 83 11.78 8.32 -12.85
C ALA A 83 12.07 6.88 -13.33
N GLY A 84 12.19 6.70 -14.64
CA GLY A 84 12.62 5.43 -15.23
C GLY A 84 14.04 5.04 -14.79
N PRO A 85 14.53 3.84 -15.13
CA PRO A 85 15.82 3.31 -14.67
C PRO A 85 17.01 4.23 -14.96
N ASN A 86 16.96 5.03 -16.03
CA ASN A 86 18.02 5.96 -16.43
C ASN A 86 17.63 7.43 -16.23
N GLY A 87 16.58 7.70 -15.45
CA GLY A 87 16.06 9.06 -15.20
C GLY A 87 15.01 9.51 -16.21
N GLU A 88 14.40 8.60 -16.97
CA GLU A 88 13.36 8.92 -17.94
C GLU A 88 12.13 9.51 -17.24
N LYS A 89 11.51 10.52 -17.87
CA LYS A 89 10.23 11.04 -17.39
C LYS A 89 9.17 9.95 -17.50
N ILE A 90 8.58 9.60 -16.37
CA ILE A 90 7.45 8.66 -16.33
C ILE A 90 6.12 9.38 -16.51
N THR A 91 5.15 8.65 -17.04
CA THR A 91 3.73 8.95 -16.94
C THR A 91 3.06 7.81 -16.18
N PHE A 92 1.97 8.10 -15.48
CA PHE A 92 1.25 7.10 -14.71
C PHE A 92 -0.26 7.28 -14.83
N THR A 93 -0.98 6.17 -14.83
CA THR A 93 -2.44 6.11 -14.88
C THR A 93 -2.93 5.15 -13.81
N LYS A 94 -3.88 5.58 -12.97
CA LYS A 94 -4.59 4.66 -12.06
C LYS A 94 -5.47 3.74 -12.89
N LEU A 95 -5.23 2.43 -12.80
CA LEU A 95 -6.02 1.43 -13.51
C LEU A 95 -7.27 1.05 -12.72
N GLU A 96 -7.07 0.71 -11.44
CA GLU A 96 -8.13 0.24 -10.56
C GLU A 96 -7.77 0.48 -9.09
N SER A 97 -8.79 0.41 -8.24
CA SER A 97 -8.64 0.16 -6.81
C SER A 97 -9.04 -1.28 -6.58
N CYS A 98 -8.08 -2.12 -6.20
CA CYS A 98 -8.25 -3.56 -6.05
C CYS A 98 -7.96 -3.99 -4.62
N CYS A 99 -7.98 -5.31 -4.45
CA CYS A 99 -7.21 -5.98 -3.41
C CYS A 99 -7.59 -5.50 -2.01
N PRO A 100 -8.81 -5.80 -1.55
CA PRO A 100 -9.21 -5.48 -0.19
C PRO A 100 -8.27 -6.16 0.80
N PHE A 101 -7.89 -5.42 1.84
CA PHE A 101 -7.12 -5.95 2.97
C PHE A 101 -7.64 -5.37 4.29
N PRO A 102 -7.56 -6.12 5.42
CA PRO A 102 -7.96 -5.60 6.72
C PRO A 102 -7.07 -4.44 7.18
N THR A 103 -7.66 -3.37 7.70
CA THR A 103 -6.93 -2.25 8.31
C THR A 103 -7.76 -1.55 9.38
N LYS A 104 -7.10 -1.09 10.44
CA LYS A 104 -7.73 -0.25 11.48
C LYS A 104 -7.78 1.23 11.11
N ARG A 105 -7.16 1.62 9.99
CA ARG A 105 -7.03 3.02 9.54
C ARG A 105 -8.10 3.43 8.52
N SER A 106 -9.16 2.62 8.42
CA SER A 106 -10.38 2.85 7.64
C SER A 106 -11.58 2.64 8.54
N GLU A 107 -12.61 3.47 8.41
CA GLU A 107 -13.87 3.33 9.17
C GLU A 107 -14.58 2.00 8.87
N MET A 108 -14.39 1.47 7.67
CA MET A 108 -14.97 0.19 7.25
C MET A 108 -14.19 -1.04 7.76
N GLY A 109 -13.04 -0.83 8.43
CA GLY A 109 -12.15 -1.93 8.85
C GLY A 109 -11.38 -2.62 7.71
N ALA A 110 -11.50 -2.07 6.49
CA ALA A 110 -10.83 -2.56 5.29
C ALA A 110 -10.33 -1.40 4.43
N GLY A 111 -9.18 -1.62 3.78
CA GLY A 111 -8.58 -0.72 2.80
C GLY A 111 -8.46 -1.42 1.46
N PHE A 112 -8.23 -0.64 0.40
CA PHE A 112 -8.01 -1.13 -0.95
C PHE A 112 -6.66 -0.62 -1.46
N LEU A 113 -5.97 -1.44 -2.23
CA LEU A 113 -4.76 -1.04 -2.92
C LEU A 113 -5.12 -0.32 -4.22
N ASP A 114 -4.36 0.71 -4.56
CA ASP A 114 -4.46 1.34 -5.86
C ASP A 114 -3.40 0.80 -6.80
N VAL A 115 -3.82 0.39 -7.99
CA VAL A 115 -2.93 -0.12 -9.03
C VAL A 115 -2.66 0.98 -10.04
N TYR A 116 -1.39 1.33 -10.21
CA TYR A 116 -0.94 2.31 -11.18
C TYR A 116 -0.12 1.65 -12.27
N GLU A 117 -0.44 1.95 -13.52
CA GLU A 117 0.42 1.64 -14.67
C GLU A 117 1.43 2.78 -14.86
N LEU A 118 2.72 2.45 -14.95
CA LEU A 118 3.80 3.40 -15.22
C LEU A 118 4.40 3.15 -16.61
N LYS A 119 4.59 4.24 -17.34
CA LYS A 119 5.13 4.27 -18.71
C LYS A 119 6.25 5.28 -18.86
N TRP A 120 7.24 4.99 -19.69
CA TRP A 120 8.26 5.95 -20.14
C TRP A 120 8.79 5.59 -21.53
N VAL A 121 9.49 6.53 -22.16
CA VAL A 121 10.05 6.34 -23.51
C VAL A 121 11.12 5.25 -23.49
N GLY A 122 11.04 4.31 -24.44
CA GLY A 122 11.99 3.19 -24.54
C GLY A 122 11.68 1.99 -23.65
N GLN A 123 10.61 2.06 -22.85
CA GLN A 123 10.15 0.94 -22.04
C GLN A 123 9.56 -0.18 -22.91
N LYS A 124 9.99 -1.43 -22.68
CA LYS A 124 9.47 -2.59 -23.45
C LYS A 124 8.04 -2.97 -23.08
N LYS A 125 7.70 -2.89 -21.79
CA LYS A 125 6.38 -3.20 -21.23
C LYS A 125 6.08 -2.25 -20.08
N PRO A 126 4.86 -1.72 -19.99
CA PRO A 126 4.41 -0.98 -18.81
C PRO A 126 4.60 -1.82 -17.55
N ILE A 127 4.89 -1.17 -16.44
CA ILE A 127 4.96 -1.82 -15.13
C ILE A 127 3.77 -1.41 -14.29
N LEU A 128 3.33 -2.29 -13.40
CA LEU A 128 2.26 -2.00 -12.45
C LEU A 128 2.85 -1.84 -11.05
N LEU A 129 2.38 -0.82 -10.34
CA LEU A 129 2.69 -0.62 -8.93
C LEU A 129 1.41 -0.67 -8.08
N TYR A 130 1.48 -1.35 -6.95
CA TYR A 130 0.46 -1.43 -5.91
C TYR A 130 0.77 -0.43 -4.81
N LEU A 131 -0.11 0.54 -4.58
CA LEU A 131 0.07 1.59 -3.58
C LEU A 131 -0.98 1.44 -2.49
N ASN A 132 -0.55 1.67 -1.25
CA ASN A 132 -1.38 1.60 -0.06
C ASN A 132 -1.28 2.91 0.73
N ILE A 133 -2.38 3.62 0.90
CA ILE A 133 -2.42 4.86 1.69
C ILE A 133 -2.75 4.66 3.17
N TYR A 134 -3.15 3.45 3.56
CA TYR A 134 -3.66 3.18 4.90
C TYR A 134 -2.53 2.84 5.86
N GLU A 135 -1.57 2.03 5.46
CA GLU A 135 -0.52 1.56 6.37
C GLU A 135 0.80 2.30 6.22
N LYS A 136 1.58 2.30 7.29
CA LYS A 136 2.97 2.77 7.29
C LYS A 136 3.91 1.67 6.81
N GLY A 137 5.04 2.08 6.26
CA GLY A 137 6.16 1.22 5.89
C GLY A 137 7.35 2.07 5.51
N ILE A 138 8.52 1.45 5.37
CA ILE A 138 9.71 2.15 4.88
C ILE A 138 9.48 2.54 3.41
N LEU A 139 9.55 3.84 3.13
CA LEU A 139 9.35 4.38 1.79
C LEU A 139 10.65 4.27 0.99
N MET A 140 10.60 3.54 -0.11
CA MET A 140 11.77 3.23 -0.93
C MET A 140 11.46 3.41 -2.41
N VAL A 141 12.51 3.52 -3.22
CA VAL A 141 12.41 3.42 -4.67
C VAL A 141 12.26 1.93 -5.06
N PRO A 142 11.23 1.53 -5.83
CA PRO A 142 11.10 0.16 -6.33
C PRO A 142 12.27 -0.22 -7.23
N THR A 143 12.69 -1.50 -7.17
CA THR A 143 13.80 -1.99 -7.99
C THR A 143 13.54 -1.72 -9.47
N GLY A 144 14.54 -1.20 -10.19
CA GLY A 144 14.44 -0.86 -11.62
C GLY A 144 13.86 0.52 -11.93
N LEU A 145 13.52 1.32 -10.90
CA LEU A 145 13.20 2.73 -11.03
C LEU A 145 14.29 3.59 -10.39
N SER A 146 14.25 4.89 -10.68
CA SER A 146 15.14 5.88 -10.07
C SER A 146 14.35 7.05 -9.49
N LEU A 147 15.05 7.99 -8.85
CA LEU A 147 14.46 9.25 -8.43
C LEU A 147 14.58 10.26 -9.55
N LYS A 148 13.56 11.10 -9.67
CA LYS A 148 13.58 12.28 -10.53
C LYS A 148 14.67 13.24 -10.02
N LYS A 149 15.55 13.66 -10.92
CA LYS A 149 16.60 14.66 -10.66
C LYS A 149 16.07 16.08 -10.83
#